data_AF-A0A075MP70-F1
#
_entry.id   AF-A0A075MP70-F1
#
_cell.length_a   1.000
_cell.length_b   1.000
_cell.length_c   1.000
_cell.angle_alpha   90.00
_cell.angle_beta   90.00
_cell.angle_gamma   90.00
#
_symmetry.space_group_name_H-M   'P 1'
#
loop_
_entity.id
_entity.type
_entity.pdbx_description
1 polymer ?
#
loop_
_entity_poly.entity_id
_entity_poly.type
_entity_poly.pdbx_seq_one_letter_code
_entity_poly.pdbx_strand_id
1 'polypeptide(L)' 'MVVATRPFATRPVQLALRKKVAFCIECDKAVATTEALFKVEGAIIVRKYCDACIKDAVYKA' A
#
# COMPACT_ATOMS: atom_id res chain seq x y z
N MET A 1 19.28 -0.90 -0.45
CA MET A 1 18.29 0.17 -0.21
C MET A 1 17.15 -0.03 -1.21
N VAL A 2 15.95 -0.37 -0.75
CA VAL A 2 14.78 -0.45 -1.64
C VAL A 2 14.28 0.97 -1.86
N VAL A 3 14.62 1.56 -3.02
CA VAL A 3 14.15 2.88 -3.40
C VAL A 3 12.64 2.79 -3.55
N ALA A 4 11.89 3.40 -2.64
CA ALA A 4 10.45 3.52 -2.74
C ALA A 4 10.15 4.52 -3.87
N THR A 5 9.85 4.00 -5.05
CA THR A 5 9.31 4.79 -6.17
C THR A 5 7.99 5.40 -5.76
N ARG A 6 7.59 6.56 -6.31
CA ARG A 6 6.23 7.08 -6.06
C ARG A 6 5.17 6.09 -6.57
N PRO A 7 4.09 5.83 -5.82
CA PRO A 7 2.99 5.07 -6.34
C PRO A 7 2.34 5.89 -7.46
N PHE A 8 2.09 5.25 -8.59
CA PHE A 8 1.43 5.93 -9.72
C PHE A 8 -0.08 6.09 -9.47
N ALA A 9 -0.64 5.28 -8.57
CA ALA A 9 -2.03 5.35 -8.16
C ALA A 9 -2.21 4.79 -6.74
N THR A 10 -3.21 5.31 -6.04
CA THR A 10 -3.71 4.75 -4.77
C THR A 10 -5.19 4.40 -4.93
N ARG A 11 -5.63 3.27 -4.38
CA ARG A 11 -7.04 2.86 -4.39
C ARG A 11 -7.46 2.32 -3.02
N PRO A 12 -8.74 2.38 -2.64
CA PRO A 12 -9.20 1.73 -1.42
C PRO A 12 -9.01 0.21 -1.51
N VAL A 13 -8.65 -0.42 -0.40
CA VAL A 13 -8.55 -1.88 -0.28
C VAL A 13 -9.93 -2.46 -0.54
N GLN A 14 -10.05 -3.27 -1.60
CA GLN A 14 -11.24 -4.09 -1.80
C GLN A 14 -11.21 -5.22 -0.76
N LEU A 15 -11.94 -5.02 0.33
CA LEU A 15 -12.29 -6.06 1.28
C LEU A 15 -13.18 -7.08 0.55
N ALA A 16 -12.55 -7.99 -0.19
CA ALA A 16 -13.28 -9.09 -0.81
C ALA A 16 -13.99 -9.85 0.32
N LEU A 17 -15.32 -10.02 0.21
CA LEU A 17 -16.21 -10.64 1.20
C LEU A 17 -15.80 -12.07 1.63
N ARG A 18 -14.71 -12.61 1.11
CA ARG A 18 -14.14 -13.91 1.48
C ARG A 18 -12.63 -13.81 1.72
N LYS A 19 -12.29 -13.57 3.00
CA LYS A 19 -11.27 -14.31 3.78
C LYS A 19 -9.82 -13.83 3.93
N LYS A 20 -9.38 -12.64 3.52
CA LYS A 20 -8.09 -12.12 4.06
C LYS A 20 -8.18 -10.63 4.38
N VAL A 21 -8.28 -10.33 5.67
CA VAL A 21 -8.03 -8.99 6.21
C VAL A 21 -6.58 -8.66 5.87
N ALA A 22 -6.38 -7.63 5.07
CA ALA A 22 -5.05 -7.10 4.80
C ALA A 22 -4.65 -6.19 5.96
N PHE A 23 -3.42 -6.35 6.45
CA PHE A 23 -2.85 -5.46 7.45
C PHE A 23 -1.92 -4.44 6.78
N CYS A 24 -1.74 -3.31 7.46
CA CYS A 24 -0.83 -2.26 7.03
C CYS A 24 0.62 -2.76 7.06
N ILE A 25 1.35 -2.60 5.95
CA ILE A 25 2.74 -3.04 5.82
C ILE A 25 3.73 -2.28 6.73
N GLU A 26 3.35 -1.09 7.21
CA GLU A 26 4.21 -0.26 8.08
C GLU A 26 4.06 -0.59 9.55
N CYS A 27 2.83 -0.86 10.00
CA CYS A 27 2.56 -1.01 11.43
C CYS A 27 2.08 -2.39 11.84
N ASP A 28 1.69 -3.25 10.89
CA ASP A 28 1.13 -4.61 11.07
C ASP A 28 -0.01 -4.74 12.11
N LYS A 29 -0.49 -3.62 12.64
CA LYS A 29 -1.48 -3.53 13.72
C LYS A 29 -2.85 -3.14 13.19
N ALA A 30 -2.88 -2.22 12.23
CA ALA A 30 -4.12 -1.70 11.66
C ALA A 30 -4.49 -2.45 10.39
N VAL A 31 -5.80 -2.61 10.16
CA VAL A 31 -6.32 -3.08 8.88
C VAL A 31 -5.93 -2.07 7.81
N ALA A 32 -5.37 -2.57 6.71
CA ALA A 32 -5.08 -1.74 5.56
C ALA A 32 -6.38 -1.31 4.91
N THR A 33 -6.50 -0.01 4.68
CA THR A 33 -7.64 0.65 4.05
C THR A 33 -7.30 1.16 2.66
N THR A 34 -6.01 1.39 2.39
CA THR A 34 -5.53 1.91 1.10
C THR A 34 -4.45 1.03 0.50
N GLU A 35 -4.56 0.78 -0.80
CA GLU A 35 -3.54 0.09 -1.62
C GLU A 35 -2.79 1.13 -2.46
N ALA A 36 -1.48 1.20 -2.29
CA ALA A 36 -0.60 1.99 -3.15
C ALA A 36 -0.01 1.08 -4.24
N LEU A 37 -0.17 1.49 -5.49
CA LEU A 37 0.31 0.78 -6.66
C LEU A 37 1.60 1.42 -7.17
N PHE A 38 2.66 0.64 -7.21
CA PHE A 38 3.98 1.05 -7.68
C PHE A 38 4.26 0.38 -9.01
N LYS A 39 4.65 1.18 -10.00
CA LYS A 39 5.08 0.66 -11.30
C LYS A 39 6.60 0.55 -11.25
N VAL A 40 7.10 -0.68 -11.27
CA VAL A 40 8.52 -1.00 -11.45
C VAL A 40 8.70 -1.64 -12.82
N GLU A 41 9.92 -1.65 -13.36
CA GLU A 41 10.21 -2.12 -14.72
C GLU A 41 9.59 -3.50 -15.01
N GLY A 42 8.46 -3.51 -15.73
CA GLY A 42 7.72 -4.72 -16.09
C GLY A 42 6.75 -5.31 -15.05
N ALA A 43 6.63 -4.73 -13.84
CA ALA A 43 5.75 -5.25 -12.80
C ALA A 43 5.01 -4.16 -12.01
N ILE A 44 3.85 -4.53 -11.45
CA ILE A 44 3.06 -3.68 -10.55
C ILE A 44 3.14 -4.26 -9.14
N ILE A 45 3.76 -3.53 -8.23
CA ILE A 45 3.80 -3.89 -6.80
C ILE A 45 2.62 -3.20 -6.12
N VAL A 46 1.81 -3.97 -5.40
CA VAL A 46 0.72 -3.44 -4.58
C VAL A 46 1.11 -3.53 -3.12
N ARG A 47 1.24 -2.39 -2.44
CA ARG A 47 1.45 -2.33 -0.99
C ARG A 47 0.21 -1.80 -0.31
N LYS A 48 -0.10 -2.35 0.86
CA LYS A 48 -1.32 -2.04 1.60
C LYS A 48 -0.97 -1.27 2.85
N TYR A 49 -1.60 -0.13 3.04
CA TYR A 49 -1.36 0.81 4.14
C TYR A 49 -2.68 1.12 4.86
N CYS A 50 -2.61 1.51 6.12
CA CYS A 50 -3.72 2.15 6.82
C CYS A 50 -3.69 3.67 6.61
N ASP A 51 -4.81 4.35 6.88
CA ASP A 51 -4.94 5.80 6.67
C ASP A 51 -3.98 6.66 7.50
N ALA A 52 -3.48 6.12 8.62
CA ALA A 52 -2.46 6.76 9.42
C ALA A 52 -1.09 6.67 8.72
N CYS A 53 -0.61 5.45 8.49
CA CYS A 53 0.72 5.22 7.94
C CYS A 53 0.87 5.64 6.48
N ILE A 54 -0.22 5.74 5.70
CA ILE A 54 -0.13 6.20 4.32
C ILE A 54 0.24 7.69 4.22
N LYS A 55 -0.12 8.49 5.22
CA LYS A 55 0.26 9.91 5.28
C LYS A 55 1.75 10.07 5.62
N ASP A 56 2.26 9.16 6.44
CA ASP A 56 3.67 9.08 6.80
C ASP A 56 4.52 8.36 5.74
N ALA A 57 3.89 7.67 4.78
CA ALA A 57 4.57 7.03 3.67
C ALA A 57 5.12 8.11 2.72
N VAL A 58 6.34 8.58 3.00
CA VAL A 58 7.03 9.57 2.17
C VAL A 58 7.41 8.93 0.84
N TYR A 59 6.61 9.17 -0.18
CA TYR A 59 6.88 8.72 -1.54
C TYR A 59 7.87 9.69 -2.23
N LYS A 60 9.16 9.33 -2.28
CA LYS A 60 10.17 10.12 -3.00
C LYS A 60 10.01 9.95 -4.51
N ALA A 61 10.03 11.09 -5.21
CA ALA A 61 9.89 11.19 -6.67
C ALA A 61 10.98 10.43 -7.40
#